data_AF-A0A2M8QEI2-F1
#
_entry.id   AF-A0A2M8QEI2-F1
#
_cell.length_a   1.000
_cell.length_b   1.000
_cell.length_c   1.000
_cell.angle_alpha   90.00
_cell.angle_beta   90.00
_cell.angle_gamma   90.00
#
_symmetry.space_group_name_H-M   'P 1'
#
loop_
_entity.id
_entity.type
_entity.pdbx_description
1 polymer ?
#
loop_
_entity_poly.entity_id
_entity_poly.type
_entity_poly.pdbx_seq_one_letter_code
_entity_poly.pdbx_strand_id
1 'polypeptide(L)'
;MAGDAFLGRWRVTEYVFDDLGALVGVNYQQRELERLAESRIRVTQRCRPDAMLAQHPMAAFAGEWVFDLALEGRVRRYLGPDVVGAAVRWGSDAMTGRGVWPRFGHNFVSWSVMVTPRRQLTGGRFFRAGACVAHIIGVGQALTPIDEPAGYPSLDLAARPESLAHEWRGARTRFDADGDCLGEEPLARCYHANGWREDDWPVEWTACGDDLRVAGFGLDAVARRVGPSFELEGALADGAHISMLEVLDAATRTLVGIHRVIEAERLQRVAVIRLSAVVEGE
;
A
#
# COMPACT_ATOMS: atom_id res chain seq x y z
N MET A 1 -17.58 -10.26 -16.99
CA MET A 1 -17.03 -9.30 -16.00
C MET A 1 -15.97 -10.03 -15.21
N ALA A 2 -14.71 -9.60 -15.28
CA ALA A 2 -13.68 -10.12 -14.38
C ALA A 2 -14.10 -9.82 -12.94
N GLY A 3 -14.00 -10.81 -12.05
CA GLY A 3 -14.38 -10.67 -10.65
C GLY A 3 -13.60 -9.56 -9.95
N ASP A 4 -14.19 -8.98 -8.92
CA ASP A 4 -13.50 -8.02 -8.05
C ASP A 4 -12.38 -8.75 -7.29
N ALA A 5 -11.13 -8.43 -7.63
CA ALA A 5 -9.93 -9.15 -7.16
C ALA A 5 -9.74 -9.12 -5.63
N PHE A 6 -10.42 -8.20 -4.94
CA PHE A 6 -10.34 -8.07 -3.48
C PHE A 6 -11.39 -8.89 -2.73
N LEU A 7 -12.39 -9.46 -3.43
CA LEU A 7 -13.41 -10.28 -2.78
C LEU A 7 -12.83 -11.60 -2.24
N GLY A 8 -13.58 -12.22 -1.34
CA GLY A 8 -13.24 -13.50 -0.75
C GLY A 8 -12.57 -13.38 0.61
N ARG A 9 -11.95 -14.48 1.03
CA ARG A 9 -11.36 -14.64 2.36
C ARG A 9 -9.86 -14.47 2.29
N TRP A 10 -9.33 -13.69 3.21
CA TRP A 10 -7.94 -13.27 3.28
C TRP A 10 -7.39 -13.53 4.67
N ARG A 11 -6.17 -14.06 4.72
CA ARG A 11 -5.36 -14.07 5.93
C ARG A 11 -4.29 -12.99 5.77
N VAL A 12 -4.22 -12.07 6.72
CA VAL A 12 -3.41 -10.85 6.62
C VAL A 12 -2.50 -10.74 7.83
N THR A 13 -1.25 -10.36 7.59
CA THR A 13 -0.33 -9.89 8.63
C THR A 13 -0.09 -8.42 8.40
N GLU A 14 -0.34 -7.60 9.42
CA GLU A 14 -0.07 -6.17 9.43
C GLU A 14 1.05 -5.88 10.42
N TYR A 15 2.17 -5.38 9.91
CA TYR A 15 3.29 -4.88 10.69
C TYR A 15 3.01 -3.43 11.05
N VAL A 16 3.09 -3.12 12.34
CA VAL A 16 2.80 -1.79 12.88
C VAL A 16 4.11 -1.13 13.23
N PHE A 17 4.35 0.04 12.65
CA PHE A 17 5.51 0.89 12.89
C PHE A 17 5.07 2.19 13.56
N ASP A 18 5.95 2.77 14.37
CA ASP A 18 5.78 4.15 14.84
C ASP A 18 6.14 5.17 13.74
N ASP A 19 6.09 6.46 14.08
CA ASP A 19 6.37 7.53 13.11
C ASP A 19 7.85 7.63 12.71
N LEU A 20 8.75 7.07 13.53
CA LEU A 20 10.18 6.95 13.24
C LEU A 20 10.51 5.68 12.44
N GLY A 21 9.50 4.86 12.14
CA GLY A 21 9.66 3.64 11.36
C GLY A 21 10.15 2.43 12.17
N ALA A 22 10.16 2.50 13.49
CA ALA A 22 10.49 1.36 14.34
C ALA A 22 9.29 0.40 14.46
N LEU A 23 9.53 -0.91 14.37
CA LEU A 23 8.50 -1.92 14.53
C LEU A 23 8.01 -1.96 15.99
N VAL A 24 6.72 -1.72 16.19
CA VAL A 24 6.08 -1.73 17.53
C VAL A 24 5.17 -2.94 17.76
N GLY A 25 4.91 -3.75 16.73
CA GLY A 25 4.24 -5.04 16.87
C GLY A 25 3.52 -5.48 15.60
N VAL A 26 2.72 -6.54 15.73
CA VAL A 26 2.04 -7.19 14.61
C VAL A 26 0.57 -7.40 14.92
N ASN A 27 -0.29 -7.10 13.94
CA ASN A 27 -1.72 -7.43 13.98
C ASN A 27 -2.04 -8.51 12.95
N TYR A 28 -2.53 -9.65 13.43
CA TYR A 28 -2.97 -10.74 12.58
C TYR A 28 -4.45 -10.59 12.27
N GLN A 29 -4.84 -10.66 11.00
CA GLN A 29 -6.25 -10.57 10.61
C GLN A 29 -6.74 -11.73 9.75
N GLN A 30 -7.98 -12.13 9.98
CA GLN A 30 -8.78 -12.79 8.97
C GLN A 30 -9.81 -11.81 8.44
N ARG A 31 -9.80 -11.56 7.13
CA ARG A 31 -10.69 -10.61 6.48
C ARG A 31 -11.52 -11.31 5.43
N GLU A 32 -12.83 -11.12 5.48
CA GLU A 32 -13.77 -11.67 4.51
C GLU A 32 -14.52 -10.52 3.84
N LEU A 33 -14.52 -10.53 2.51
CA LEU A 33 -15.28 -9.60 1.69
C LEU A 33 -16.32 -10.39 0.91
N GLU A 34 -17.56 -10.32 1.36
CA GLU A 34 -18.69 -11.05 0.79
C GLU A 34 -19.56 -10.10 -0.04
N ARG A 35 -19.93 -10.50 -1.24
CA ARG A 35 -20.87 -9.73 -2.06
C ARG A 35 -22.30 -10.03 -1.60
N LEU A 36 -22.95 -9.05 -0.98
CA LEU A 36 -24.36 -9.17 -0.56
C LEU A 36 -25.33 -8.87 -1.70
N ALA A 37 -24.95 -7.92 -2.56
CA ALA A 37 -25.73 -7.49 -3.72
C ALA A 37 -24.80 -6.91 -4.81
N GLU A 38 -25.35 -6.52 -5.95
CA GLU A 38 -24.58 -5.91 -7.04
C GLU A 38 -23.80 -4.67 -6.58
N SER A 39 -24.41 -3.83 -5.74
CA SER A 39 -23.84 -2.58 -5.24
C SER A 39 -23.40 -2.64 -3.76
N ARG A 40 -23.32 -3.83 -3.15
CA ARG A 40 -23.03 -3.95 -1.70
C ARG A 40 -22.11 -5.12 -1.36
N ILE A 41 -21.08 -4.83 -0.57
CA ILE A 41 -20.14 -5.81 0.00
C ILE A 41 -20.24 -5.76 1.52
N ARG A 42 -20.21 -6.91 2.19
CA ARG A 42 -19.96 -7.02 3.63
C ARG A 42 -18.49 -7.29 3.87
N VAL A 43 -17.90 -6.56 4.81
CA VAL A 43 -16.56 -6.80 5.30
C VAL A 43 -16.66 -7.31 6.72
N THR A 44 -16.05 -8.47 6.97
CA THR A 44 -15.85 -9.02 8.32
C THR A 44 -14.36 -9.10 8.57
N GLN A 45 -13.86 -8.41 9.59
CA GLN A 45 -12.46 -8.41 10.01
C GLN A 45 -12.35 -8.98 11.41
N ARG A 46 -11.56 -10.05 11.57
CA ARG A 46 -11.19 -10.62 12.86
C ARG A 46 -9.72 -10.32 13.10
N CYS A 47 -9.44 -9.44 14.05
CA CYS A 47 -8.10 -8.92 14.33
C CYS A 47 -7.59 -9.49 15.65
N ARG A 48 -6.31 -9.87 15.65
CA ARG A 48 -5.57 -10.37 16.79
C ARG A 48 -4.21 -9.66 16.85
N PRO A 49 -4.15 -8.49 17.49
CA PRO A 49 -2.89 -7.84 17.86
C PRO A 49 -2.02 -8.79 18.70
N ASP A 50 -0.71 -8.74 18.51
CA ASP A 50 0.24 -9.46 19.35
C ASP A 50 0.42 -8.78 20.73
N ALA A 51 1.25 -9.40 21.57
CA ALA A 51 1.53 -8.89 22.91
C ALA A 51 2.34 -7.57 22.91
N MET A 52 3.12 -7.29 21.85
CA MET A 52 3.89 -6.04 21.75
C MET A 52 2.96 -4.84 21.61
N LEU A 53 1.80 -5.04 20.96
CA LEU A 53 0.79 -4.01 20.81
C LEU A 53 -0.05 -3.77 22.05
N ALA A 54 0.11 -4.50 23.17
CA ALA A 54 -0.82 -4.44 24.31
C ALA A 54 -1.06 -3.03 24.88
N GLN A 55 -0.06 -2.14 24.83
CA GLN A 55 -0.17 -0.74 25.28
C GLN A 55 -0.29 0.26 24.11
N HIS A 56 -0.24 -0.23 22.88
CA HIS A 56 -0.29 0.59 21.67
C HIS A 56 -1.75 0.91 21.28
N PRO A 57 -2.05 2.09 20.69
CA PRO A 57 -3.41 2.41 20.23
C PRO A 57 -4.03 1.35 19.31
N MET A 58 -3.21 0.62 18.54
CA MET A 58 -3.68 -0.45 17.65
C MET A 58 -4.16 -1.70 18.39
N ALA A 59 -3.93 -1.84 19.71
CA ALA A 59 -4.52 -2.91 20.52
C ALA A 59 -6.05 -2.91 20.47
N ALA A 60 -6.65 -1.71 20.34
CA ALA A 60 -8.10 -1.53 20.37
C ALA A 60 -8.82 -2.20 19.20
N PHE A 61 -8.10 -2.56 18.14
CA PHE A 61 -8.65 -3.31 17.01
C PHE A 61 -8.85 -4.80 17.33
N ALA A 62 -8.42 -5.31 18.49
CA ALA A 62 -8.66 -6.70 18.87
C ALA A 62 -10.15 -7.06 18.84
N GLY A 63 -10.49 -8.20 18.23
CA GLY A 63 -11.86 -8.69 18.14
C GLY A 63 -12.38 -8.76 16.70
N GLU A 64 -13.70 -8.71 16.55
CA GLU A 64 -14.39 -8.80 15.26
C GLU A 64 -15.07 -7.46 14.92
N TRP A 65 -14.91 -7.03 13.67
CA TRP A 65 -15.51 -5.82 13.10
C TRP A 65 -16.28 -6.19 11.85
N VAL A 66 -17.55 -5.77 11.79
CA VAL A 66 -18.43 -6.03 10.65
C VAL A 66 -19.02 -4.72 10.16
N PHE A 67 -18.83 -4.42 8.89
CA PHE A 67 -19.40 -3.24 8.24
C PHE A 67 -19.63 -3.50 6.76
N ASP A 68 -20.50 -2.70 6.15
CA ASP A 68 -20.80 -2.84 4.73
C ASP A 68 -20.10 -1.75 3.91
N LEU A 69 -19.91 -2.02 2.63
CA LEU A 69 -19.44 -1.07 1.63
C LEU A 69 -20.53 -0.88 0.57
N ALA A 70 -20.88 0.37 0.29
CA ALA A 70 -21.62 0.73 -0.93
C ALA A 70 -20.65 0.87 -2.10
N LEU A 71 -21.00 0.28 -3.24
CA LEU A 71 -20.26 0.42 -4.48
C LEU A 71 -20.89 1.50 -5.36
N GLU A 72 -20.15 2.56 -5.61
CA GLU A 72 -20.55 3.70 -6.43
C GLU A 72 -19.48 3.93 -7.51
N GLY A 73 -19.65 3.25 -8.66
CA GLY A 73 -18.62 3.21 -9.69
C GLY A 73 -17.31 2.62 -9.15
N ARG A 74 -16.24 3.41 -9.17
CA ARG A 74 -14.92 3.04 -8.62
C ARG A 74 -14.79 3.23 -7.10
N VAL A 75 -15.78 3.87 -6.46
CA VAL A 75 -15.74 4.22 -5.05
C VAL A 75 -16.40 3.13 -4.22
N ARG A 76 -15.73 2.73 -3.13
CA ARG A 76 -16.29 1.92 -2.05
C ARG A 76 -16.51 2.82 -0.84
N ARG A 77 -17.75 3.13 -0.50
CA ARG A 77 -18.08 3.92 0.69
C ARG A 77 -18.30 3.03 1.89
N TYR A 78 -17.66 3.34 3.01
CA TYR A 78 -17.84 2.61 4.25
C TYR A 78 -19.19 2.99 4.89
N LEU A 79 -20.03 1.98 5.14
CA LEU A 79 -21.37 2.09 5.71
C LEU A 79 -21.39 1.41 7.09
N GLY A 80 -20.91 2.11 8.12
CA GLY A 80 -20.98 1.60 9.49
C GLY A 80 -20.69 2.70 10.52
N PRO A 81 -21.16 2.54 11.77
CA PRO A 81 -20.78 3.48 12.83
C PRO A 81 -19.29 3.35 13.20
N ASP A 82 -18.71 2.16 13.03
CA ASP A 82 -17.32 1.89 13.40
C ASP A 82 -16.31 2.44 12.40
N VAL A 83 -16.68 2.54 11.11
CA VAL A 83 -15.81 3.08 10.06
C VAL A 83 -16.62 3.88 9.04
N VAL A 84 -16.16 5.10 8.78
CA VAL A 84 -16.75 6.04 7.81
C VAL A 84 -15.64 6.54 6.90
N GLY A 85 -15.90 6.58 5.59
CA GLY A 85 -14.91 7.04 4.63
C GLY A 85 -15.18 6.51 3.23
N ALA A 86 -14.14 6.52 2.40
CA ALA A 86 -14.21 5.96 1.07
C ALA A 86 -12.86 5.40 0.63
N ALA A 87 -12.92 4.37 -0.21
CA ALA A 87 -11.78 3.87 -0.96
C ALA A 87 -12.05 3.99 -2.46
N VAL A 88 -11.05 4.46 -3.20
CA VAL A 88 -11.09 4.67 -4.65
C VAL A 88 -10.25 3.59 -5.30
N ARG A 89 -10.84 2.88 -6.25
CA ARG A 89 -10.13 1.89 -7.06
C ARG A 89 -9.38 2.56 -8.21
N TRP A 90 -8.17 2.06 -8.45
CA TRP A 90 -7.32 2.38 -9.59
C TRP A 90 -7.14 1.09 -10.39
N GLY A 91 -7.96 0.93 -11.44
CA GLY A 91 -8.04 -0.32 -12.19
C GLY A 91 -8.71 -1.48 -11.43
N SER A 92 -8.30 -2.70 -11.77
CA SER A 92 -8.86 -3.93 -11.20
C SER A 92 -8.24 -4.33 -9.87
N ASP A 93 -7.06 -3.80 -9.55
CA ASP A 93 -6.12 -4.46 -8.65
C ASP A 93 -5.33 -3.50 -7.75
N ALA A 94 -5.66 -2.21 -7.75
CA ALA A 94 -5.14 -1.23 -6.80
C ALA A 94 -6.25 -0.35 -6.22
N MET A 95 -6.03 0.15 -5.01
CA MET A 95 -6.99 0.99 -4.29
C MET A 95 -6.27 1.90 -3.30
N THR A 96 -6.79 3.10 -3.12
CA THR A 96 -6.42 4.00 -2.01
C THR A 96 -7.64 4.40 -1.23
N GLY A 97 -7.56 4.43 0.10
CA GLY A 97 -8.66 4.78 0.97
C GLY A 97 -8.32 5.90 1.94
N ARG A 98 -9.36 6.52 2.47
CA ARG A 98 -9.28 7.41 3.62
C ARG A 98 -10.58 7.37 4.40
N GLY A 99 -10.49 7.64 5.69
CA GLY A 99 -11.66 7.68 6.53
C GLY A 99 -11.33 7.89 7.99
N VAL A 100 -12.28 7.52 8.83
CA VAL A 100 -12.22 7.63 10.27
C VAL A 100 -12.77 6.34 10.84
N TRP A 101 -12.16 5.89 11.94
CA TRP A 101 -12.75 4.96 12.88
C TRP A 101 -13.26 5.75 14.09
N PRO A 102 -14.55 6.16 14.12
CA PRO A 102 -15.06 7.03 15.17
C PRO A 102 -14.90 6.43 16.57
N ARG A 103 -15.09 5.10 16.68
CA ARG A 103 -14.94 4.35 17.94
C ARG A 103 -13.56 4.53 18.58
N PHE A 104 -12.49 4.66 17.78
CA PHE A 104 -11.13 4.78 18.28
C PHE A 104 -10.58 6.22 18.26
N GLY A 105 -11.33 7.15 17.68
CA GLY A 105 -10.88 8.51 17.45
C GLY A 105 -9.66 8.57 16.52
N HIS A 106 -9.65 7.75 15.47
CA HIS A 106 -8.53 7.67 14.53
C HIS A 106 -8.97 8.00 13.10
N ASN A 107 -8.26 8.92 12.46
CA ASN A 107 -8.34 9.07 11.00
C ASN A 107 -7.37 8.08 10.36
N PHE A 108 -7.64 7.65 9.13
CA PHE A 108 -6.72 6.81 8.39
C PHE A 108 -6.62 7.23 6.93
N VAL A 109 -5.45 6.95 6.36
CA VAL A 109 -5.26 6.77 4.92
C VAL A 109 -4.80 5.34 4.69
N SER A 110 -5.22 4.72 3.60
CA SER A 110 -4.90 3.32 3.32
C SER A 110 -4.65 3.09 1.85
N TRP A 111 -4.06 1.95 1.54
CA TRP A 111 -3.82 1.49 0.19
C TRP A 111 -3.85 -0.04 0.15
N SER A 112 -4.10 -0.58 -1.04
CA SER A 112 -4.00 -2.00 -1.30
C SER A 112 -3.66 -2.23 -2.77
N VAL A 113 -2.74 -3.15 -3.04
CA VAL A 113 -2.33 -3.54 -4.39
C VAL A 113 -2.22 -5.05 -4.47
N MET A 114 -2.81 -5.67 -5.48
CA MET A 114 -2.61 -7.08 -5.78
C MET A 114 -1.22 -7.29 -6.38
N VAL A 115 -0.46 -8.21 -5.81
CA VAL A 115 0.82 -8.70 -6.33
C VAL A 115 0.55 -9.88 -7.26
N THR A 116 -0.32 -10.78 -6.84
CA THR A 116 -0.87 -11.88 -7.64
C THR A 116 -2.36 -12.02 -7.32
N PRO A 117 -3.15 -12.81 -8.08
CA PRO A 117 -4.54 -13.07 -7.72
C PRO A 117 -4.76 -13.66 -6.33
N ARG A 118 -3.70 -14.23 -5.71
CA ARG A 118 -3.78 -14.83 -4.37
C ARG A 118 -2.96 -14.08 -3.32
N ARG A 119 -2.30 -12.97 -3.68
CA ARG A 119 -1.42 -12.23 -2.76
C ARG A 119 -1.58 -10.73 -2.97
N GLN A 120 -1.86 -10.02 -1.89
CA GLN A 120 -2.00 -8.57 -1.89
C GLN A 120 -1.03 -7.95 -0.88
N LEU A 121 -0.56 -6.75 -1.17
CA LEU A 121 -0.01 -5.86 -0.16
C LEU A 121 -1.07 -4.84 0.25
N THR A 122 -1.05 -4.48 1.51
CA THR A 122 -1.97 -3.52 2.11
C THR A 122 -1.19 -2.61 3.04
N GLY A 123 -1.70 -1.42 3.30
CA GLY A 123 -1.10 -0.59 4.33
C GLY A 123 -1.83 0.72 4.49
N GLY A 124 -1.22 1.61 5.26
CA GLY A 124 -1.80 2.89 5.56
C GLY A 124 -1.17 3.55 6.77
N ARG A 125 -1.74 4.68 7.16
CA ARG A 125 -1.36 5.39 8.38
C ARG A 125 -2.61 5.74 9.17
N PHE A 126 -2.50 5.65 10.49
CA PHE A 126 -3.52 6.09 11.43
C PHE A 126 -3.05 7.35 12.14
N PHE A 127 -3.99 8.26 12.38
CA PHE A 127 -3.71 9.56 12.98
C PHE A 127 -4.63 9.81 14.15
N ARG A 128 -4.12 10.49 15.18
CA ARG A 128 -4.90 11.06 16.28
C ARG A 128 -4.52 12.53 16.42
N ALA A 129 -5.50 13.42 16.26
CA ALA A 129 -5.29 14.88 16.34
C ALA A 129 -4.13 15.38 15.44
N GLY A 130 -3.98 14.80 14.24
CA GLY A 130 -2.93 15.16 13.28
C GLY A 130 -1.60 14.41 13.46
N ALA A 131 -1.33 13.84 14.65
CA ALA A 131 -0.14 13.03 14.87
C ALA A 131 -0.31 11.62 14.29
N CYS A 132 0.68 11.14 13.56
CA CYS A 132 0.74 9.74 13.14
C CYS A 132 0.94 8.84 14.36
N VAL A 133 0.04 7.88 14.57
CA VAL A 133 0.11 6.94 15.70
C VAL A 133 0.43 5.52 15.27
N ALA A 134 0.33 5.22 13.98
CA ALA A 134 0.69 3.93 13.42
C ALA A 134 0.92 4.07 11.92
N HIS A 135 2.01 3.51 11.43
CA HIS A 135 2.20 3.18 10.03
C HIS A 135 2.07 1.67 9.86
N ILE A 136 1.12 1.23 9.05
CA ILE A 136 0.85 -0.18 8.79
C ILE A 136 1.35 -0.56 7.41
N ILE A 137 2.16 -1.62 7.35
CA ILE A 137 2.49 -2.34 6.13
C ILE A 137 2.07 -3.79 6.32
N GLY A 138 1.32 -4.35 5.39
CA GLY A 138 0.75 -5.68 5.53
C GLY A 138 0.74 -6.48 4.25
N VAL A 139 0.59 -7.79 4.43
CA VAL A 139 0.53 -8.78 3.37
C VAL A 139 -0.66 -9.68 3.59
N GLY A 140 -1.46 -9.85 2.55
CA GLY A 140 -2.63 -10.74 2.55
C GLY A 140 -2.43 -11.91 1.60
N GLN A 141 -2.87 -13.09 2.03
CA GLN A 141 -2.96 -14.30 1.23
C GLN A 141 -4.42 -14.72 1.11
N ALA A 142 -4.88 -14.97 -0.12
CA ALA A 142 -6.23 -15.47 -0.37
C ALA A 142 -6.36 -16.91 0.14
N LEU A 143 -7.39 -17.15 0.94
CA LEU A 143 -7.77 -18.47 1.44
C LEU A 143 -8.67 -19.15 0.40
N THR A 144 -8.33 -20.38 0.04
CA THR A 144 -9.22 -21.26 -0.72
C THR A 144 -9.85 -22.27 0.24
N PRO A 145 -11.00 -22.87 -0.09
CA PRO A 145 -11.62 -23.89 0.76
C PRO A 145 -10.74 -25.12 1.02
N ILE A 146 -9.72 -25.36 0.19
CA ILE A 146 -8.83 -26.54 0.23
C ILE A 146 -7.52 -26.20 0.98
N ASP A 147 -7.13 -24.92 1.01
CA ASP A 147 -5.94 -24.45 1.71
C ASP A 147 -6.36 -23.75 3.02
N GLU A 148 -6.34 -24.47 4.14
CA GLU A 148 -6.01 -23.80 5.40
C GLU A 148 -4.48 -23.78 5.52
N PRO A 149 -3.77 -22.71 5.10
CA PRO A 149 -2.33 -22.66 5.26
C PRO A 149 -1.96 -22.81 6.73
N ALA A 150 -0.79 -23.38 7.02
CA ALA A 150 -0.33 -23.62 8.39
C ALA A 150 -0.04 -22.31 9.18
N GLY A 151 0.07 -21.16 8.50
CA GLY A 151 0.46 -19.89 9.14
C GLY A 151 -0.06 -18.64 8.45
N TYR A 152 0.21 -17.49 9.04
CA TYR A 152 -0.02 -16.17 8.44
C TYR A 152 1.09 -15.82 7.44
N PRO A 153 0.79 -15.12 6.33
CA PRO A 153 1.83 -14.68 5.41
C PRO A 153 2.77 -13.69 6.08
N SER A 154 4.04 -13.64 5.69
CA SER A 154 5.01 -12.69 6.21
C SER A 154 5.68 -11.88 5.10
N LEU A 155 6.25 -10.75 5.50
CA LEU A 155 7.18 -9.95 4.72
C LEU A 155 8.57 -10.05 5.33
N ASP A 156 9.60 -10.03 4.49
CA ASP A 156 10.94 -9.70 4.92
C ASP A 156 11.03 -8.18 5.08
N LEU A 157 11.09 -7.71 6.33
CA LEU A 157 11.11 -6.27 6.64
C LEU A 157 12.47 -5.62 6.37
N ALA A 158 13.53 -6.43 6.28
CA ALA A 158 14.90 -5.97 6.04
C ALA A 158 15.26 -6.00 4.55
N ALA A 159 14.55 -6.77 3.73
CA ALA A 159 14.78 -6.85 2.30
C ALA A 159 14.75 -5.47 1.63
N ARG A 160 15.63 -5.30 0.64
CA ARG A 160 15.73 -4.10 -0.17
C ARG A 160 15.73 -4.48 -1.66
N PRO A 161 15.13 -3.67 -2.55
CA PRO A 161 15.14 -3.97 -3.98
C PRO A 161 16.56 -4.17 -4.53
N GLU A 162 17.48 -3.29 -4.15
CA GLU A 162 18.89 -3.30 -4.57
C GLU A 162 19.68 -4.52 -4.07
N SER A 163 19.26 -5.13 -2.96
CA SER A 163 19.91 -6.35 -2.45
C SER A 163 19.40 -7.62 -3.13
N LEU A 164 18.24 -7.56 -3.78
CA LEU A 164 17.61 -8.72 -4.42
C LEU A 164 17.90 -8.81 -5.91
N ALA A 165 17.98 -7.69 -6.61
CA ALA A 165 18.38 -7.67 -8.02
C ALA A 165 18.84 -6.27 -8.42
N HIS A 166 19.81 -6.23 -9.33
CA HIS A 166 20.24 -4.98 -9.97
C HIS A 166 19.15 -4.41 -10.87
N GLU A 167 18.43 -5.26 -11.61
CA GLU A 167 17.44 -4.85 -12.60
C GLU A 167 16.04 -5.38 -12.28
N TRP A 168 15.05 -4.54 -12.53
CA TRP A 168 13.63 -4.79 -12.29
C TRP A 168 12.82 -4.39 -13.51
N ARG A 169 11.86 -5.21 -13.93
CA ARG A 169 11.04 -4.98 -15.13
C ARG A 169 9.57 -5.22 -14.87
N GLY A 170 8.72 -4.46 -15.54
CA GLY A 170 7.29 -4.64 -15.51
C GLY A 170 6.58 -3.49 -16.19
N ALA A 171 5.58 -2.91 -15.53
CA ALA A 171 4.74 -1.89 -16.12
C ALA A 171 4.32 -0.79 -15.15
N ARG A 172 4.01 0.35 -15.73
CA ARG A 172 3.37 1.49 -15.08
C ARG A 172 2.02 1.73 -15.75
N THR A 173 0.93 1.52 -15.02
CA THR A 173 -0.43 1.84 -15.47
C THR A 173 -0.83 3.20 -14.93
N ARG A 174 -1.26 4.12 -15.81
CA ARG A 174 -1.62 5.50 -15.43
C ARG A 174 -3.13 5.70 -15.44
N PHE A 175 -3.61 6.50 -14.50
CA PHE A 175 -5.00 6.89 -14.35
C PHE A 175 -5.10 8.40 -14.18
N ASP A 176 -6.12 9.02 -14.74
CA ASP A 176 -6.44 10.41 -14.41
C ASP A 176 -7.10 10.55 -13.02
N ALA A 177 -7.46 11.78 -12.67
CA ALA A 177 -8.13 12.09 -11.41
C ALA A 177 -9.46 11.33 -11.24
N ASP A 178 -10.18 11.09 -12.33
CA ASP A 178 -11.49 10.43 -12.39
C ASP A 178 -11.37 8.90 -12.42
N GLY A 179 -10.15 8.38 -12.56
CA GLY A 179 -9.81 6.97 -12.51
C GLY A 179 -9.86 6.28 -13.86
N ASP A 180 -9.99 7.03 -14.95
CA ASP A 180 -9.93 6.49 -16.30
C ASP A 180 -8.49 6.12 -16.64
N CYS A 181 -8.32 4.95 -17.25
CA CYS A 181 -7.01 4.44 -17.60
C CYS A 181 -6.44 5.22 -18.79
N LEU A 182 -5.32 5.90 -18.57
CA LEU A 182 -4.57 6.64 -19.59
C LEU A 182 -3.59 5.76 -20.38
N GLY A 183 -3.49 4.48 -20.01
CA GLY A 183 -2.64 3.49 -20.64
C GLY A 183 -1.64 2.85 -19.69
N GLU A 184 -1.03 1.79 -20.19
CA GLU A 184 0.03 1.04 -19.54
C GLU A 184 1.28 1.11 -20.41
N GLU A 185 2.42 1.36 -19.78
CA GLU A 185 3.70 1.39 -20.47
C GLU A 185 4.72 0.50 -19.75
N PRO A 186 5.62 -0.18 -20.49
CA PRO A 186 6.72 -0.92 -19.90
C PRO A 186 7.59 0.01 -19.03
N LEU A 187 8.11 -0.54 -17.94
CA LEU A 187 9.04 0.16 -17.06
C LEU A 187 10.20 -0.77 -16.71
N ALA A 188 11.42 -0.28 -16.87
CA ALA A 188 12.64 -0.92 -16.39
C ALA A 188 13.32 -0.01 -15.37
N ARG A 189 13.77 -0.60 -14.26
CA ARG A 189 14.47 0.12 -13.19
C ARG A 189 15.76 -0.61 -12.83
N CYS A 190 16.86 0.11 -12.83
CA CYS A 190 18.16 -0.40 -12.35
C CYS A 190 18.55 0.30 -11.05
N TYR A 191 18.81 -0.47 -10.00
CA TYR A 191 19.27 0.06 -8.72
C TYR A 191 20.79 0.17 -8.68
N HIS A 192 21.28 1.23 -8.03
CA HIS A 192 22.68 1.43 -7.71
C HIS A 192 22.82 1.87 -6.25
N ALA A 193 24.05 2.02 -5.75
CA ALA A 193 24.31 2.22 -4.33
C ALA A 193 23.50 3.38 -3.70
N ASN A 194 23.32 4.47 -4.45
CA ASN A 194 22.70 5.69 -3.96
C ASN A 194 21.49 6.13 -4.80
N GLY A 195 20.74 5.18 -5.36
CA GLY A 195 19.57 5.55 -6.15
C GLY A 195 19.11 4.48 -7.13
N TRP A 196 18.36 4.93 -8.12
CA TRP A 196 17.94 4.10 -9.23
C TRP A 196 17.86 4.88 -10.52
N ARG A 197 17.76 4.17 -11.63
CA ARG A 197 17.52 4.75 -12.94
C ARG A 197 16.32 4.06 -13.59
N GLU A 198 15.38 4.86 -14.06
CA GLU A 198 14.26 4.43 -14.92
C GLU A 198 14.50 4.96 -16.33
N ASP A 199 14.81 4.08 -17.29
CA ASP A 199 15.23 4.49 -18.64
C ASP A 199 16.38 5.53 -18.60
N ASP A 200 16.16 6.75 -19.11
CA ASP A 200 17.10 7.87 -19.09
C ASP A 200 16.94 8.79 -17.86
N TRP A 201 16.14 8.39 -16.87
CA TRP A 201 15.82 9.20 -15.69
C TRP A 201 16.60 8.72 -14.47
N PRO A 202 17.76 9.35 -14.15
CA PRO A 202 18.47 9.07 -12.92
C PRO A 202 17.74 9.72 -11.73
N VAL A 203 17.54 8.92 -10.68
CA VAL A 203 17.11 9.37 -9.37
C VAL A 203 18.21 9.03 -8.39
N GLU A 204 18.75 10.06 -7.76
CA GLU A 204 19.80 9.92 -6.75
C GLU A 204 19.21 10.24 -5.37
N TRP A 205 19.70 9.53 -4.35
CA TRP A 205 19.39 9.84 -2.97
C TRP A 205 20.67 10.04 -2.15
N THR A 206 20.57 10.88 -1.13
CA THR A 206 21.60 11.09 -0.12
C THR A 206 20.98 10.99 1.26
N ALA A 207 21.64 10.27 2.17
CA ALA A 207 21.19 10.16 3.55
C ALA A 207 21.21 11.53 4.25
N CYS A 208 20.15 11.86 4.97
CA CYS A 208 19.97 13.10 5.70
C CYS A 208 19.31 12.81 7.06
N GLY A 209 20.09 12.28 8.00
CA GLY A 209 19.54 11.76 9.26
C GLY A 209 18.81 10.44 9.03
N ASP A 210 17.58 10.33 9.55
CA ASP A 210 16.71 9.16 9.35
C ASP A 210 15.98 9.18 7.99
N ASP A 211 16.03 10.32 7.30
CA ASP A 211 15.43 10.54 6.00
C ASP A 211 16.47 10.47 4.86
N LEU A 212 15.97 10.43 3.64
CA LEU A 212 16.72 10.49 2.40
C LEU A 212 16.31 11.76 1.66
N ARG A 213 17.28 12.59 1.26
CA ARG A 213 17.01 13.58 0.22
C ARG A 213 17.07 12.89 -1.12
N VAL A 214 16.05 13.07 -1.95
CA VAL A 214 15.97 12.46 -3.28
C VAL A 214 15.89 13.56 -4.32
N ALA A 215 16.75 13.50 -5.33
CA ALA A 215 16.80 14.48 -6.40
C ALA A 215 17.04 13.82 -7.76
N GLY A 216 16.51 14.43 -8.82
CA GLY A 216 16.72 13.96 -10.19
C GLY A 216 15.61 14.42 -11.12
N PHE A 217 15.94 14.81 -12.35
CA PHE A 217 14.97 15.16 -13.39
C PHE A 217 13.90 16.20 -12.95
N GLY A 218 14.33 17.23 -12.22
CA GLY A 218 13.43 18.27 -11.71
C GLY A 218 12.64 17.88 -10.45
N LEU A 219 12.89 16.70 -9.88
CA LEU A 219 12.43 16.31 -8.55
C LEU A 219 13.37 16.86 -7.46
N ASP A 220 12.81 17.47 -6.42
CA ASP A 220 13.44 17.64 -5.11
C ASP A 220 12.47 17.13 -4.05
N ALA A 221 12.89 16.11 -3.31
CA ALA A 221 12.00 15.35 -2.44
C ALA A 221 12.69 14.87 -1.17
N VAL A 222 11.86 14.53 -0.20
CA VAL A 222 12.27 13.79 0.99
C VAL A 222 11.62 12.42 0.92
N ALA A 223 12.40 11.39 1.20
CA ALA A 223 11.94 10.02 1.27
C ALA A 223 12.35 9.37 2.58
N ARG A 224 11.59 8.36 2.98
CA ARG A 224 11.89 7.53 4.15
C ARG A 224 11.59 6.07 3.84
N ARG A 225 12.22 5.19 4.61
CA ARG A 225 11.95 3.75 4.55
C ARG A 225 11.28 3.29 5.83
N VAL A 226 10.20 2.54 5.71
CA VAL A 226 9.49 1.96 6.86
C VAL A 226 9.26 0.48 6.60
N GLY A 227 10.06 -0.36 7.24
CA GLY A 227 10.11 -1.79 6.93
C GLY A 227 10.44 -2.02 5.44
N PRO A 228 9.59 -2.76 4.68
CA PRO A 228 9.80 -3.00 3.26
C PRO A 228 9.24 -1.89 2.34
N SER A 229 8.73 -0.78 2.91
CA SER A 229 8.21 0.34 2.13
C SER A 229 9.26 1.43 1.89
N PHE A 230 9.11 2.12 0.77
CA PHE A 230 9.78 3.37 0.43
C PHE A 230 8.70 4.41 0.15
N GLU A 231 8.75 5.52 0.88
CA GLU A 231 7.78 6.61 0.79
C GLU A 231 8.51 7.89 0.43
N LEU A 232 7.98 8.66 -0.51
CA LEU A 232 8.58 9.90 -0.97
C LEU A 232 7.51 10.96 -1.13
N GLU A 233 7.79 12.17 -0.66
CA GLU A 233 6.98 13.37 -0.89
C GLU A 233 7.91 14.47 -1.40
N GLY A 234 7.53 15.17 -2.47
CA GLY A 234 8.39 16.15 -3.11
C GLY A 234 7.70 17.07 -4.10
N ALA A 235 8.49 17.94 -4.71
CA ALA A 235 8.04 18.85 -5.74
C ALA A 235 8.76 18.57 -7.06
N LEU A 236 8.01 18.74 -8.16
CA LEU A 236 8.51 18.75 -9.52
C LEU A 236 8.84 20.18 -9.95
N ALA A 237 9.68 20.33 -10.98
CA ALA A 237 10.14 21.62 -11.47
C ALA A 237 9.03 22.52 -12.02
N ASP A 238 7.89 21.94 -12.41
CA ASP A 238 6.69 22.66 -12.85
C ASP A 238 5.79 23.12 -11.69
N GLY A 239 6.18 22.83 -10.44
CA GLY A 239 5.43 23.18 -9.23
C GLY A 239 4.41 22.13 -8.80
N ALA A 240 4.26 21.03 -9.54
CA ALA A 240 3.41 19.92 -9.10
C ALA A 240 4.05 19.17 -7.92
N HIS A 241 3.21 18.69 -7.02
CA HIS A 241 3.61 17.86 -5.89
C HIS A 241 3.50 16.39 -6.26
N ILE A 242 4.50 15.59 -5.87
CA ILE A 242 4.52 14.14 -6.07
C ILE A 242 4.55 13.42 -4.73
N SER A 243 3.72 12.39 -4.64
CA SER A 243 3.69 11.43 -3.53
C SER A 243 3.92 10.04 -4.10
N MET A 244 4.94 9.34 -3.64
CA MET A 244 5.22 7.96 -4.02
C MET A 244 5.18 7.07 -2.79
N LEU A 245 4.56 5.91 -2.96
CA LEU A 245 4.65 4.79 -2.05
C LEU A 245 5.01 3.57 -2.86
N GLU A 246 6.04 2.86 -2.44
CA GLU A 246 6.42 1.57 -2.99
C GLU A 246 6.64 0.57 -1.88
N VAL A 247 6.28 -0.69 -2.12
CA VAL A 247 6.46 -1.77 -1.15
C VAL A 247 7.01 -3.00 -1.85
N LEU A 248 8.08 -3.53 -1.29
CA LEU A 248 8.72 -4.76 -1.75
C LEU A 248 8.06 -5.97 -1.11
N ASP A 249 7.70 -6.94 -1.94
CA ASP A 249 7.40 -8.30 -1.53
C ASP A 249 8.56 -9.23 -1.92
N ALA A 250 9.51 -9.41 -1.01
CA ALA A 250 10.71 -10.23 -1.26
C ALA A 250 10.38 -11.69 -1.58
N ALA A 251 9.27 -12.22 -1.04
CA ALA A 251 8.86 -13.62 -1.26
C ALA A 251 8.49 -13.89 -2.72
N THR A 252 7.95 -12.90 -3.43
CA THR A 252 7.64 -12.99 -4.86
C THR A 252 8.61 -12.21 -5.74
N ARG A 253 9.60 -11.54 -5.13
CA ARG A 253 10.51 -10.59 -5.76
C ARG A 253 9.76 -9.58 -6.64
N THR A 254 8.65 -9.06 -6.10
CA THR A 254 7.81 -8.05 -6.75
C THR A 254 7.84 -6.75 -5.97
N LEU A 255 8.04 -5.64 -6.68
CA LEU A 255 7.89 -4.29 -6.18
C LEU A 255 6.58 -3.72 -6.72
N VAL A 256 5.71 -3.25 -5.85
CA VAL A 256 4.49 -2.55 -6.25
C VAL A 256 4.50 -1.12 -5.74
N GLY A 257 3.90 -0.20 -6.49
CA GLY A 257 3.87 1.21 -6.10
C GLY A 257 2.59 1.93 -6.50
N ILE A 258 2.27 2.98 -5.75
CA ILE A 258 1.25 3.96 -6.09
C ILE A 258 1.92 5.34 -6.06
N HIS A 259 1.99 5.99 -7.20
CA HIS A 259 2.50 7.35 -7.35
C HIS A 259 1.34 8.29 -7.64
N ARG A 260 1.34 9.48 -7.05
CA ARG A 260 0.30 10.49 -7.21
C ARG A 260 0.93 11.81 -7.59
N VAL A 261 0.38 12.47 -8.59
CA VAL A 261 0.73 13.85 -8.97
C VAL A 261 -0.42 14.75 -8.59
N ILE A 262 -0.12 15.79 -7.83
CA ILE A 262 -1.07 16.73 -7.25
C ILE A 262 -0.65 18.14 -7.69
N GLU A 263 -1.58 18.88 -8.26
CA GLU A 263 -1.37 20.25 -8.70
C GLU A 263 -2.50 21.13 -8.15
N ALA A 264 -2.14 22.26 -7.54
CA ALA A 264 -3.08 23.16 -6.88
C ALA A 264 -4.05 22.41 -5.94
N GLU A 265 -3.51 21.52 -5.09
CA GLU A 265 -4.24 20.68 -4.13
C GLU A 265 -5.23 19.68 -4.75
N ARG A 266 -5.20 19.51 -6.08
CA ARG A 266 -6.06 18.58 -6.81
C ARG A 266 -5.23 17.43 -7.35
N LEU A 267 -5.71 16.21 -7.12
CA LEU A 267 -5.16 15.03 -7.75
C LEU A 267 -5.31 15.17 -9.27
N GLN A 268 -4.21 15.06 -10.00
CA GLN A 268 -4.19 15.10 -11.46
C GLN A 268 -4.06 13.69 -12.03
N ARG A 269 -3.17 12.88 -11.44
CA ARG A 269 -2.83 11.56 -11.98
C ARG A 269 -2.42 10.59 -10.87
N VAL A 270 -2.75 9.33 -11.07
CA VAL A 270 -2.23 8.19 -10.30
C VAL A 270 -1.48 7.25 -11.23
N ALA A 271 -0.33 6.74 -10.81
CA ALA A 271 0.34 5.65 -11.49
C ALA A 271 0.46 4.46 -10.54
N VAL A 272 0.10 3.28 -11.02
CA VAL A 272 0.31 2.01 -10.33
C VAL A 272 1.49 1.30 -10.99
N ILE A 273 2.51 1.00 -10.20
CA ILE A 273 3.74 0.35 -10.67
C ILE A 273 3.74 -1.09 -10.22
N ARG A 274 4.17 -1.99 -11.10
CA ARG A 274 4.48 -3.38 -10.78
C ARG A 274 5.76 -3.76 -11.49
N LEU A 275 6.79 -4.10 -10.73
CA LEU A 275 8.07 -4.57 -11.25
C LEU A 275 8.43 -5.90 -10.61
N SER A 276 9.02 -6.79 -11.39
CA SER A 276 9.60 -8.04 -10.92
C SER A 276 11.12 -7.99 -11.09
N ALA A 277 11.85 -8.57 -10.13
CA ALA A 277 13.29 -8.72 -10.24
C ALA A 277 13.66 -9.55 -11.47
N VAL A 278 14.61 -9.07 -12.27
CA VAL A 278 15.24 -9.86 -13.33
C VAL A 278 16.26 -10.81 -12.69
N VAL A 279 16.10 -12.11 -12.92
CA VAL A 279 17.07 -13.11 -12.45
C VAL A 279 18.12 -13.29 -13.54
N GLU A 280 19.39 -13.01 -13.24
CA GLU A 280 20.48 -13.25 -14.18
C GLU A 280 20.61 -14.77 -14.43
N GLY A 281 20.38 -15.21 -15.67
CA GLY A 281 20.59 -16.61 -16.09
C GLY A 281 19.36 -17.37 -16.59
N GLU A 282 18.21 -16.72 -16.78
CA GLU A 282 17.06 -17.24 -17.56
C GLU A 282 16.98 -16.65 -18.97
#